data_AF-A0AAE7CM43-F1
#
_entry.id   AF-A0AAE7CM43-F1
#
_cell.length_a   1.000
_cell.length_b   1.000
_cell.length_c   1.000
_cell.angle_alpha   90.00
_cell.angle_beta   90.00
_cell.angle_gamma   90.00
#
_symmetry.space_group_name_H-M   'P 1'
#
loop_
_entity.id
_entity.type
_entity.pdbx_description
1 polymer ?
#
loop_
_entity_poly.entity_id
_entity_poly.type
_entity_poly.pdbx_seq_one_letter_code
_entity_poly.pdbx_strand_id
1 'polypeptide(L)'
;MRLRIQLTTWPRRSLVLTDTPHPDCPRCEGEGGTAYDYGDHETGEYAGTEWDPCECWDENRRWLLMPLPRPPRWLRRNRHRDPWGPVGYSDEPPF
;
A
#
# COMPACT_ATOMS: atom_id res chain seq x y z
N MET A 1 -4.68 -7.26 16.23
CA MET A 1 -5.53 -6.25 15.57
C MET A 1 -4.99 -4.84 15.84
N ARG A 2 -4.50 -4.19 14.79
CA ARG A 2 -3.97 -2.83 14.75
C ARG A 2 -4.63 -2.07 13.61
N LEU A 3 -5.62 -1.26 13.98
CA LEU A 3 -6.40 -0.50 13.02
C LEU A 3 -5.61 0.69 12.46
N ARG A 4 -5.65 0.89 11.14
CA ARG A 4 -5.11 2.06 10.45
C ARG A 4 -6.15 2.65 9.51
N ILE A 5 -6.11 3.98 9.38
CA ILE A 5 -6.93 4.68 8.39
C ILE A 5 -6.15 4.71 7.07
N GLN A 6 -6.77 4.21 6.02
CA GLN A 6 -6.26 4.19 4.67
C GLN A 6 -7.21 4.91 3.71
N LEU A 7 -6.67 5.28 2.55
CA LEU A 7 -7.42 5.87 1.46
C LEU A 7 -7.71 4.81 0.41
N THR A 8 -8.98 4.52 0.14
CA THR A 8 -9.37 3.77 -1.07
C THR A 8 -9.81 4.75 -2.15
N THR A 9 -9.58 4.40 -3.42
CA THR A 9 -10.03 5.18 -4.58
C THR A 9 -11.28 4.60 -5.24
N TRP A 10 -11.58 3.32 -5.01
CA TRP A 10 -12.69 2.61 -5.64
C TRP A 10 -13.80 2.28 -4.62
N PRO A 11 -15.10 2.39 -5.00
CA PRO A 11 -15.62 2.97 -6.24
C PRO A 11 -15.59 4.52 -6.23
N ARG A 12 -15.39 5.13 -5.06
CA ARG A 12 -15.16 6.57 -4.88
C ARG A 12 -14.08 6.75 -3.80
N ARG A 13 -13.31 7.84 -3.92
CA ARG A 13 -12.26 8.18 -2.96
C ARG A 13 -12.83 8.27 -1.53
N SER A 14 -12.40 7.39 -0.63
CA SER A 14 -13.00 7.25 0.70
C SER A 14 -11.95 6.87 1.75
N LEU A 15 -12.22 7.22 3.01
CA LEU A 15 -11.44 6.73 4.14
C LEU A 15 -11.98 5.36 4.56
N VAL A 16 -11.06 4.41 4.73
CA VAL A 16 -11.34 3.05 5.16
C VAL A 16 -10.49 2.79 6.40
N LEU A 17 -11.09 2.16 7.40
CA LEU A 17 -10.39 1.60 8.54
C LEU A 17 -10.04 0.16 8.18
N THR A 18 -8.76 -0.18 8.18
CA THR A 18 -8.27 -1.53 7.91
C THR A 18 -7.49 -2.06 9.10
N ASP A 19 -7.58 -3.36 9.36
CA ASP A 19 -6.60 -4.02 10.23
C ASP A 19 -5.24 -4.11 9.50
N THR A 20 -4.15 -4.07 10.26
CA THR A 20 -2.79 -4.16 9.72
C THR A 20 -1.94 -5.13 10.52
N PRO A 21 -0.96 -5.81 9.88
CA PRO A 21 -0.06 -6.72 10.56
C PRO A 21 0.62 -6.07 11.76
N HIS A 22 0.87 -6.86 12.80
CA HIS A 22 1.72 -6.42 13.90
C HIS A 22 3.17 -6.35 13.39
N PRO A 23 3.86 -5.19 13.48
CA PRO A 23 5.19 -5.02 12.89
C PRO A 23 6.21 -6.00 13.49
N ASP A 24 6.13 -6.27 14.79
CA ASP A 24 7.04 -7.20 15.47
C ASP A 24 6.40 -8.58 15.68
N CYS A 25 5.50 -9.01 14.77
CA CYS A 25 4.89 -10.34 14.88
C CYS A 25 5.98 -11.41 14.70
N PRO A 26 6.18 -12.35 15.64
CA PRO A 26 7.22 -13.37 15.51
C PRO A 26 6.92 -14.41 14.41
N ARG A 27 5.72 -14.42 13.83
CA ARG A 27 5.34 -15.35 12.76
C ARG A 27 5.54 -14.78 11.36
N CYS A 28 5.29 -13.49 11.18
CA CYS A 28 5.32 -12.86 9.85
C CYS A 28 6.17 -11.59 9.80
N GLU A 29 6.80 -11.18 10.91
CA GLU A 29 7.73 -10.04 10.98
C GLU A 29 7.17 -8.73 10.41
N GLY A 30 5.86 -8.54 10.50
CA GLY A 30 5.18 -7.37 9.98
C GLY A 30 4.70 -7.45 8.52
N GLU A 31 5.04 -8.51 7.79
CA GLU A 31 4.63 -8.71 6.39
C GLU A 31 3.16 -9.11 6.24
N GLY A 32 2.58 -9.70 7.29
CA GLY A 32 1.17 -10.10 7.32
C GLY A 32 0.88 -11.49 6.77
N GLY A 33 1.89 -12.22 6.35
CA GLY A 33 1.74 -13.60 5.89
C GLY A 33 3.08 -14.11 5.39
N THR A 34 3.07 -15.30 4.81
CA THR A 34 4.26 -15.88 4.19
C THR A 34 3.91 -16.35 2.78
N ALA A 35 4.76 -16.00 1.84
CA ALA A 35 4.69 -16.48 0.46
C ALA A 35 5.52 -17.76 0.34
N TYR A 36 4.96 -18.80 -0.28
CA TYR A 36 5.66 -20.06 -0.53
C TYR A 36 5.59 -20.42 -2.01
N ASP A 37 6.75 -20.56 -2.64
CA ASP A 37 6.84 -21.06 -4.00
C ASP A 37 6.65 -22.58 -4.00
N TYR A 38 5.89 -23.09 -4.97
CA TYR A 38 5.69 -24.52 -5.17
C TYR A 38 5.96 -24.91 -6.62
N GLY A 39 6.42 -26.15 -6.79
CA GLY A 39 6.71 -26.73 -8.09
C GLY A 39 5.56 -27.59 -8.60
N ASP A 40 5.51 -27.78 -9.92
CA ASP A 40 4.65 -28.76 -10.56
C ASP A 40 5.05 -30.17 -10.12
N HIS A 41 4.07 -31.01 -9.82
CA HIS A 41 4.31 -32.33 -9.26
C HIS A 41 4.95 -33.31 -10.26
N GLU A 42 4.80 -33.09 -11.58
CA GLU A 42 5.31 -33.98 -12.62
C GLU A 42 6.67 -33.50 -13.15
N THR A 43 6.85 -32.19 -13.35
CA THR A 43 8.08 -31.62 -13.95
C THR A 43 9.08 -31.12 -12.92
N GLY A 44 8.62 -30.78 -11.71
CA GLY A 44 9.43 -30.12 -10.69
C GLY A 44 9.76 -28.65 -11.00
N GLU A 45 9.21 -28.10 -12.08
CA GLU A 45 9.37 -26.69 -12.46
C GLU A 45 8.51 -25.79 -11.58
N TYR A 46 8.83 -24.50 -11.49
CA TYR A 46 8.02 -23.53 -10.75
C TYR A 46 6.58 -23.47 -11.27
N ALA A 47 5.60 -23.73 -10.39
CA ALA A 47 4.18 -23.72 -10.73
C ALA A 47 3.44 -22.50 -10.17
N GLY A 48 3.93 -21.90 -9.09
CA GLY A 48 3.33 -20.69 -8.53
C GLY A 48 3.84 -20.35 -7.14
N THR A 49 3.26 -19.29 -6.59
CA THR A 49 3.45 -18.87 -5.21
C THR A 49 2.09 -18.88 -4.52
N GLU A 50 2.00 -19.53 -3.37
CA GLU A 50 0.85 -19.46 -2.48
C GLU A 50 1.10 -18.44 -1.37
N TRP A 51 0.04 -17.78 -0.91
CA TRP A 51 0.10 -16.81 0.18
C TRP A 51 -0.66 -17.36 1.39
N ASP A 52 0.05 -17.55 2.52
CA ASP A 52 -0.54 -17.95 3.78
C ASP A 52 -0.64 -16.74 4.73
N PRO A 53 -1.86 -16.21 4.99
CA PRO A 53 -2.04 -15.01 5.81
C PRO A 53 -1.78 -15.29 7.30
N CYS A 54 -1.11 -14.36 7.97
CA CYS A 54 -0.83 -14.45 9.39
C CYS A 54 -2.05 -14.06 10.23
N GLU A 55 -2.37 -14.89 11.23
CA GLU A 55 -3.49 -14.67 12.17
C GLU A 55 -3.33 -13.45 13.09
N CYS A 56 -2.19 -12.75 13.08
CA CYS A 56 -1.98 -11.56 13.92
C CYS A 56 -2.84 -10.34 13.50
N TRP A 57 -3.37 -10.39 12.30
CA TRP A 57 -4.27 -9.42 11.67
C TRP A 57 -5.25 -10.15 10.75
N ASP A 58 -6.19 -9.41 10.16
CA ASP A 58 -7.21 -9.97 9.27
C ASP A 58 -7.40 -9.05 8.06
N GLU A 59 -7.00 -9.52 6.88
CA GLU A 59 -7.07 -8.75 5.62
C GLU A 59 -8.51 -8.39 5.22
N ASN A 60 -9.50 -9.15 5.69
CA ASN A 60 -10.90 -8.95 5.37
C ASN A 60 -11.56 -7.92 6.29
N ARG A 61 -10.90 -7.51 7.38
CA ARG A 61 -11.38 -6.47 8.30
C ARG A 61 -11.16 -5.09 7.73
N ARG A 62 -12.16 -4.63 6.96
CA ARG A 62 -12.25 -3.29 6.40
C ARG A 62 -13.60 -2.65 6.67
N TRP A 63 -13.58 -1.40 7.12
CA TRP A 63 -14.79 -0.60 7.34
C TRP A 63 -14.69 0.70 6.56
N LEU A 64 -15.66 0.94 5.68
CA LEU A 64 -15.81 2.24 5.04
C LEU A 64 -16.22 3.26 6.10
N LEU A 65 -15.36 4.23 6.39
CA LEU A 65 -15.67 5.28 7.36
C LEU A 65 -16.51 6.38 6.71
N MET A 66 -15.97 6.98 5.65
CA MET A 66 -16.65 8.04 4.92
C MET A 66 -16.06 8.30 3.53
N PRO A 67 -16.89 8.66 2.53
CA PRO A 67 -16.40 9.20 1.27
C PRO A 67 -15.70 10.54 1.47
N LEU A 68 -14.61 10.78 0.74
CA LEU A 68 -13.94 12.06 0.73
C LEU A 68 -14.56 13.00 -0.32
N PRO A 69 -14.74 14.29 0.00
CA PRO A 69 -15.20 15.26 -0.97
C PRO A 69 -14.21 15.39 -2.13
N ARG A 70 -14.74 15.63 -3.34
CA ARG A 70 -13.90 15.89 -4.51
C ARG A 70 -13.21 17.24 -4.32
N PRO A 71 -11.87 17.33 -4.42
CA PRO A 71 -11.21 18.61 -4.27
C PRO A 71 -11.69 19.58 -5.35
N PRO A 72 -12.08 20.82 -5.00
CA PRO A 72 -12.50 21.82 -5.96
C PRO A 72 -11.45 22.04 -7.06
N ARG A 73 -11.90 22.38 -8.27
CA ARG A 73 -11.02 22.53 -9.45
C ARG A 73 -9.88 23.53 -9.24
N TRP A 74 -10.08 24.55 -8.41
CA TRP A 74 -9.07 25.56 -8.11
C TRP A 74 -7.90 25.03 -7.25
N LEU A 75 -8.11 23.98 -6.45
CA LEU A 75 -7.04 23.30 -5.70
C LEU A 75 -6.24 22.31 -6.56
N ARG A 76 -6.69 22.00 -7.79
CA ARG A 76 -5.99 21.07 -8.70
C ARG A 76 -4.81 21.70 -9.46
N ARG A 77 -4.56 23.00 -9.25
CA ARG A 77 -3.57 23.79 -10.00
C ARG A 77 -2.49 24.34 -9.06
N ASN A 78 -1.56 23.50 -8.63
CA ASN A 78 -0.20 23.92 -8.28
C ASN A 78 0.74 22.72 -8.09
N ARG A 79 1.01 21.99 -9.18
CA ARG A 79 2.14 21.04 -9.22
C ARG A 79 3.39 21.61 -9.90
N HIS A 80 3.36 22.87 -10.35
CA HIS A 80 4.43 23.49 -11.14
C HIS A 80 4.81 24.91 -10.71
N ARG A 81 4.52 25.30 -9.47
CA ARG A 81 5.05 26.56 -8.96
C ARG A 81 5.47 26.36 -7.53
N ASP A 82 6.67 25.81 -7.36
CA ASP A 82 7.44 26.07 -6.16
C ASP A 82 7.80 27.57 -6.18
N PRO A 83 7.26 28.41 -5.28
CA PRO A 83 7.61 29.82 -5.21
C PRO A 83 9.05 30.06 -4.73
N TRP A 84 9.73 29.01 -4.26
CA TRP A 84 11.10 29.01 -3.75
C TRP A 84 12.03 28.07 -4.52
N GLY A 85 11.59 27.59 -5.69
CA GLY A 85 12.39 26.70 -6.53
C GLY A 85 13.72 27.38 -6.87
N PRO A 86 14.87 26.76 -6.58
CA PRO A 86 16.16 27.38 -6.81
C PRO A 86 16.33 27.65 -8.30
N VAL A 87 16.50 28.93 -8.61
CA VAL A 87 17.00 29.40 -9.90
C VAL A 87 18.42 28.83 -10.03
N GLY A 88 18.56 27.70 -10.70
CA GLY A 88 19.86 27.16 -11.16
C GLY A 88 20.53 26.12 -10.27
N TYR A 89 20.04 24.88 -10.32
CA TYR A 89 20.91 23.71 -10.21
C TYR A 89 20.86 22.93 -11.53
N SER A 90 22.04 22.57 -12.03
CA SER A 90 22.26 21.85 -13.28
C SER A 90 21.72 20.41 -13.17
N ASP A 91 21.08 19.94 -14.25
CA ASP A 91 20.57 18.57 -14.39
C ASP A 91 21.68 17.54 -14.74
N GLU A 92 22.96 17.89 -14.64
CA GLU A 92 24.08 16.98 -14.91
C GLU A 92 24.35 16.08 -13.67
N PRO A 93 24.22 14.75 -13.77
CA PRO A 93 24.57 13.85 -12.67
C PRO A 93 26.09 13.80 -12.45
N PRO A 94 26.59 13.73 -11.20
CA PRO A 94 27.99 13.42 -10.99
C PRO A 94 28.22 11.94 -11.35
N PHE A 95 29.23 11.75 -12.20
CA PHE A 95 29.86 10.49 -12.66
C PHE A 95 29.67 9.26 -11.77
#